data_AF-A0A1T4ZCS5-F1
#
_entry.id   AF-A0A1T4ZCS5-F1
#
_cell.length_a   1.000
_cell.length_b   1.000
_cell.length_c   1.000
_cell.angle_alpha   90.00
_cell.angle_beta   90.00
_cell.angle_gamma   90.00
#
_symmetry.space_group_name_H-M   'P 1'
#
loop_
_entity.id
_entity.type
_entity.pdbx_description
1 polymer ?
#
loop_
_entity_poly.entity_id
_entity_poly.type
_entity_poly.pdbx_seq_one_letter_code
_entity_poly.pdbx_strand_id
1 'polypeptide(L)' 'MNFTTGVPFEQQQQNLEDFPHLKAWFNRIQSRPAVIRAYEKGKAYASGKKMTDEAKKILLGQSAKTLEN' A
#
# COMPACT_ATOMS: atom_id res chain seq x y z
N MET A 1 4.58 7.17 13.45
CA MET A 1 5.03 7.38 12.06
C MET A 1 3.79 7.51 11.19
N ASN A 2 3.39 8.72 10.79
CA ASN A 2 2.28 8.88 9.85
C ASN A 2 2.86 8.80 8.44
N PHE A 3 2.52 7.74 7.70
CA PHE A 3 2.88 7.60 6.30
C PHE A 3 2.08 8.64 5.50
N THR A 4 2.70 9.79 5.23
CA THR A 4 2.05 10.90 4.50
C THR A 4 1.83 10.60 3.02
N THR A 5 2.55 9.62 2.48
CA THR A 5 2.21 8.93 1.24
C THR A 5 1.39 7.70 1.61
N GLY A 6 0.11 7.70 1.21
CA GLY A 6 -0.91 6.75 1.64
C GLY A 6 -0.44 5.30 1.61
N VAL A 7 -0.99 4.49 2.51
CA VAL A 7 -0.54 3.12 2.70
C VAL A 7 -0.80 2.35 1.40
N PRO A 8 0.15 1.55 0.86
CA PRO A 8 0.05 1.03 -0.51
C PRO A 8 -1.27 0.33 -0.83
N PHE A 9 -1.84 -0.39 0.14
CA PHE A 9 -3.13 -1.08 -0.01
C PHE A 9 -4.31 -0.12 -0.23
N GLU A 10 -4.33 1.06 0.40
CA GLU A 10 -5.40 2.06 0.24
C GLU A 10 -5.36 2.66 -1.17
N GLN A 11 -4.16 2.91 -1.70
CA GLN A 11 -3.99 3.40 -3.07
C GLN A 11 -4.40 2.36 -4.11
N GLN A 12 -4.34 1.08 -3.74
CA GLN A 12 -4.72 -0.09 -4.54
C GLN A 12 -6.17 -0.54 -4.32
N GLN A 13 -6.99 0.27 -3.62
CA GLN A 13 -8.39 -0.06 -3.34
C GLN A 13 -8.56 -1.41 -2.60
N GLN A 14 -7.57 -1.82 -1.82
CA GLN A 14 -7.63 -3.02 -0.98
C GLN A 14 -7.93 -2.62 0.46
N ASN A 15 -8.94 -3.25 1.05
CA ASN A 15 -9.22 -3.14 2.46
C ASN A 15 -8.52 -4.27 3.21
N LEU A 16 -7.55 -3.94 4.09
CA LEU A 16 -6.84 -4.94 4.88
C LEU A 16 -7.75 -5.67 5.87
N GLU A 17 -8.88 -5.10 6.25
CA GLU A 17 -9.84 -5.78 7.15
C GLU A 17 -10.41 -7.06 6.53
N ASP A 18 -10.49 -7.12 5.20
CA ASP A 18 -10.98 -8.29 4.48
C ASP A 18 -9.96 -9.46 4.48
N PHE A 19 -8.70 -9.18 4.88
CA PHE A 19 -7.59 -10.13 4.85
C PHE A 19 -6.85 -10.17 6.19
N PRO A 20 -7.39 -10.83 7.23
CA PRO A 20 -6.86 -10.77 8.59
C PRO A 20 -5.38 -11.21 8.71
N HIS A 21 -4.98 -12.22 7.94
CA HIS A 21 -3.58 -12.66 7.91
C HIS A 21 -2.64 -11.66 7.23
N LEU A 22 -3.11 -11.02 6.16
CA LEU A 22 -2.36 -9.97 5.47
C LEU A 22 -2.21 -8.73 6.36
N LYS A 23 -3.27 -8.34 7.06
CA LYS A 23 -3.26 -7.26 8.05
C LYS A 23 -2.25 -7.53 9.17
N ALA A 24 -2.26 -8.73 9.75
CA ALA A 24 -1.31 -9.11 10.80
C ALA A 24 0.14 -9.08 10.31
N TRP A 25 0.39 -9.62 9.12
CA TRP A 25 1.71 -9.56 8.49
C TRP A 25 2.14 -8.12 8.21
N PHE A 26 1.25 -7.30 7.65
CA PHE A 26 1.53 -5.90 7.32
C PHE A 26 1.95 -5.11 8.57
N ASN A 27 1.18 -5.23 9.66
CA ASN A 27 1.49 -4.60 10.94
C ASN A 27 2.84 -5.06 11.51
N ARG A 28 3.16 -6.35 11.35
CA ARG A 28 4.45 -6.91 11.78
C ARG A 28 5.62 -6.34 10.96
N ILE A 29 5.46 -6.15 9.66
CA ILE A 29 6.53 -5.58 8.82
C ILE A 29 6.68 -4.08 9.06
N GLN A 30 5.57 -3.35 9.13
CA GLN A 30 5.53 -1.91 9.33
C GLN A 30 6.22 -1.48 10.64
N SER A 31 6.08 -2.27 11.71
CA SER A 31 6.67 -1.96 13.02
C SER A 31 8.18 -2.22 13.12
N ARG A 32 8.81 -2.79 12.08
CA ARG A 32 10.25 -3.10 12.12
C ARG A 32 11.08 -1.81 12.04
N PRO A 33 12.06 -1.59 12.94
CA PRO A 33 12.88 -0.37 12.94
C PRO A 33 13.61 -0.10 11.63
N ALA A 34 14.06 -1.15 10.93
CA ALA A 34 14.71 -1.01 9.62
C ALA A 34 13.74 -0.50 8.53
N VAL A 35 12.48 -0.94 8.57
CA VAL A 35 11.44 -0.51 7.61
C VAL A 35 11.10 0.96 7.85
N ILE A 36 10.93 1.35 9.11
CA ILE A 36 10.70 2.76 9.49
C ILE A 36 11.82 3.66 8.95
N ARG A 37 13.08 3.31 9.19
CA ARG A 37 14.25 4.07 8.69
C ARG A 37 14.34 4.10 7.16
N ALA A 38 13.97 3.02 6.49
CA ALA A 38 13.97 2.96 5.03
C ALA A 38 12.95 3.95 4.46
N TYR A 39 11.73 3.98 5.01
CA TYR A 39 10.70 4.93 4.59
C TYR A 39 11.07 6.37 4.93
N GLU A 40 11.75 6.64 6.06
CA GLU A 40 12.28 7.98 6.37
C GLU A 40 13.23 8.48 5.29
N LYS A 41 14.21 7.66 4.90
CA LYS A 41 15.18 7.99 3.84
C LYS A 41 14.52 8.09 2.46
N GLY A 42 13.53 7.23 2.22
CA GLY A 42 12.77 7.18 0.96
C GLY A 42 11.95 8.43 0.66
N LYS A 43 11.62 9.25 1.66
CA LYS A 43 10.82 10.48 1.48
C LYS A 43 11.43 11.45 0.46
N ALA A 44 12.77 11.54 0.40
CA ALA A 44 13.47 12.39 -0.57
C ALA A 44 13.24 11.95 -2.03
N TYR A 45 12.86 10.69 -2.25
CA TYR A 45 12.65 10.08 -3.57
C TYR A 45 11.18 9.89 -3.93
N ALA A 46 10.26 10.27 -3.04
CA ALA A 46 8.82 10.25 -3.29
C ALA A 46 8.45 11.36 -4.29
N SER A 47 8.91 11.21 -5.54
CA SER A 47 8.53 12.08 -6.65
C SER A 47 7.07 11.81 -6.98
N GLY A 48 6.23 12.81 -6.74
CA GLY A 48 4.77 12.74 -6.78
C GLY A 48 4.18 12.64 -8.19
N LYS A 49 4.75 11.81 -9.08
CA LYS A 49 4.09 11.50 -10.35
C LYS A 49 2.87 10.66 -10.03
N LYS A 50 1.74 11.34 -9.82
CA LYS A 50 0.44 10.70 -9.67
C LYS A 50 0.16 9.90 -10.94
N MET A 51 -0.15 8.62 -10.77
CA MET A 51 -0.59 7.77 -11.85
C MET A 51 -1.86 8.37 -12.47
N THR A 52 -1.99 8.36 -13.80
CA THR A 52 -3.23 8.78 -14.45
C THR A 52 -4.35 7.79 -14.10
N ASP A 53 -5.59 8.26 -14.13
CA ASP A 53 -6.75 7.42 -13.80
C ASP A 53 -6.87 6.20 -14.74
N GLU A 54 -6.50 6.34 -16.02
CA GLU A 54 -6.45 5.23 -16.98
C GLU A 54 -5.39 4.20 -16.60
N ALA A 55 -4.18 4.63 -16.25
CA ALA A 55 -3.12 3.73 -15.80
C ALA A 55 -3.50 3.04 -14.48
N LYS A 56 -4.18 3.76 -13.58
CA LYS A 56 -4.71 3.22 -12.33
C LYS A 56 -5.76 2.13 -12.57
N LYS A 57 -6.68 2.35 -13.50
CA LYS A 57 -7.71 1.36 -13.87
C LYS A 57 -7.10 0.11 -14.49
N ILE A 58 -6.07 0.25 -15.33
CA ILE A 58 -5.40 -0.90 -15.98
C ILE A 58 -4.60 -1.71 -14.95
N LEU A 59 -3.82 -1.04 -14.09
CA LEU A 59 -2.90 -1.71 -13.17
C LEU A 59 -3.59 -2.24 -11.90
N LEU A 60 -4.68 -1.58 -11.45
CA LEU A 60 -5.33 -1.83 -10.16
C LEU A 60 -6.83 -2.13 -10.30
N GLY A 61 -7.31 -2.42 -11.52
CA GLY A 61 -8.72 -2.77 -11.77
C GLY A 61 -9.14 -4.15 -11.24
N GLN A 62 -8.18 -4.93 -10.74
CA GLN A 62 -8.43 -6.18 -10.01
C GLN A 62 -8.67 -5.84 -8.53
N SER A 63 -9.80 -6.29 -7.99
CA SER A 63 -10.19 -6.01 -6.60
C SER A 63 -10.50 -7.31 -5.85
N ALA A 64 -10.72 -7.23 -4.54
CA ALA A 64 -11.10 -8.39 -3.73
C ALA A 64 -12.34 -9.15 -4.27
N LYS A 65 -13.18 -8.50 -5.07
CA LYS A 65 -14.33 -9.11 -5.76
C LYS A 65 -13.95 -10.10 -6.86
N THR A 66 -12.70 -10.14 -7.29
CA THR A 66 -12.18 -11.06 -8.31
C THR A 66 -11.65 -12.36 -7.68
N LEU A 67 -11.57 -12.44 -6.35
CA LEU A 67 -11.18 -13.66 -5.62
C LEU A 67 -12.40 -14.58 -5.45
N GLU A 68 -12.84 -15.22 -6.53
CA GLU A 68 -13.74 -16.37 -6.46
C GLU A 68 -12.92 -17.65 -6.61
N ASN A 69 -12.98 -18.52 -5.60
CA ASN A 69 -12.52 -19.91 -5.64
C ASN A 69 -13.64 -20.79 -5.07
#